data_AF-A0A8S0FIA6-F1
#
_entry.id   AF-A0A8S0FIA6-F1
#
_cell.length_a   1.000
_cell.length_b   1.000
_cell.length_c   1.000
_cell.angle_alpha   90.00
_cell.angle_beta   90.00
_cell.angle_gamma   90.00
#
_symmetry.space_group_name_H-M   'P 1'
#
loop_
_entity.id
_entity.type
_entity.pdbx_description
1 polymer ?
#
loop_
_entity_poly.entity_id
_entity_poly.type
_entity_poly.pdbx_seq_one_letter_code
_entity_poly.pdbx_strand_id
1 'polypeptide(L)' 'MRNPRLRVISGLSLPLALELVDNQDSMNVDELCEHLTQIAKQTCVVWRQVATAEEDF' A
#
# COMPACT_ATOMS: atom_id res chain seq x y z
N MET A 1 22.35 -12.24 -10.33
CA MET A 1 21.66 -13.10 -9.34
C MET A 1 20.22 -13.29 -9.80
N ARG A 2 19.80 -14.50 -10.18
CA ARG A 2 18.38 -14.80 -10.47
C ARG A 2 17.96 -15.95 -9.56
N ASN A 3 17.24 -15.62 -8.48
CA ASN A 3 16.56 -16.62 -7.68
C ASN A 3 15.07 -16.54 -8.01
N PRO A 4 14.48 -17.57 -8.67
CA PRO A 4 13.08 -17.54 -9.09
C PRO A 4 12.08 -17.51 -7.92
N ARG A 5 12.54 -17.77 -6.70
CA ARG A 5 11.72 -17.72 -5.47
C ARG A 5 11.79 -16.38 -4.73
N LEU A 6 12.65 -15.46 -5.16
CA LEU A 6 12.76 -14.14 -4.55
C LEU A 6 11.86 -13.14 -5.31
N ARG A 7 11.13 -12.32 -4.57
CA ARG A 7 10.49 -11.10 -5.09
C ARG A 7 11.04 -9.90 -4.34
N VAL A 8 11.08 -8.76 -5.01
CA VAL A 8 11.58 -7.50 -4.45
C VAL A 8 10.53 -6.43 -4.69
N ILE A 9 10.09 -5.80 -3.60
CA ILE A 9 9.27 -4.59 -3.63
C ILE A 9 10.15 -3.41 -3.21
N SER A 10 10.04 -2.31 -3.95
CA SER A 10 10.69 -1.04 -3.62
C SER A 10 9.65 -0.01 -3.14
N GLY A 11 10.12 1.08 -2.54
CA GLY A 11 9.23 2.15 -2.06
C GLY A 11 8.43 1.75 -0.83
N LEU A 12 9.03 0.96 0.08
CA LEU A 12 8.39 0.56 1.33
C LEU A 12 7.89 1.80 2.09
N SER A 13 6.62 1.78 2.44
CA SER A 13 5.92 2.80 3.21
C SER A 13 5.15 2.13 4.36
N LEU A 14 4.72 2.92 5.35
CA LEU A 14 3.98 2.38 6.49
C LEU A 14 2.70 1.61 6.07
N PRO A 15 1.83 2.11 5.16
CA PRO A 15 0.66 1.35 4.72
C PRO A 15 1.01 0.01 4.06
N LEU A 16 2.09 -0.04 3.28
CA LEU A 16 2.55 -1.28 2.66
C LEU A 16 3.08 -2.28 3.67
N ALA A 17 3.76 -1.82 4.73
CA ALA A 17 4.23 -2.69 5.80
C ALA A 17 3.06 -3.31 6.57
N LEU A 18 2.00 -2.53 6.83
CA LEU A 18 0.80 -3.02 7.51
C LEU A 18 0.06 -4.06 6.65
N GLU A 19 -0.21 -3.73 5.38
CA GLU A 19 -0.85 -4.67 4.45
C GLU A 19 -0.03 -5.96 4.24
N LEU A 20 1.30 -5.88 4.27
CA LEU A 20 2.15 -7.06 4.17
C LEU A 20 1.96 -7.98 5.38
N VAL A 21 1.98 -7.43 6.61
CA VAL A 21 1.84 -8.23 7.83
C VAL A 21 0.47 -8.89 7.90
N ASP A 22 -0.58 -8.19 7.47
CA ASP A 22 -1.96 -8.68 7.53
C ASP A 22 -2.25 -9.80 6.51
N ASN A 23 -1.53 -9.85 5.38
CA ASN A 23 -1.84 -10.75 4.26
C ASN A 23 -0.75 -11.81 3.95
N GLN A 24 0.45 -11.73 4.56
CA GLN A 24 1.56 -12.65 4.24
C GLN A 24 1.28 -14.13 4.53
N ASP A 25 0.38 -14.42 5.47
CA ASP A 25 0.03 -15.79 5.85
C ASP A 25 -1.12 -16.37 5.00
N SER A 26 -1.88 -15.52 4.31
CA SER A 26 -3.07 -15.91 3.54
C SER A 26 -2.86 -15.89 2.03
N MET A 27 -1.89 -15.12 1.54
CA MET A 27 -1.57 -14.98 0.10
C MET A 27 -0.24 -15.65 -0.24
N ASN A 28 -0.15 -16.21 -1.44
CA ASN A 28 1.15 -16.62 -1.95
C ASN A 28 2.00 -15.39 -2.32
N VAL A 29 3.31 -15.59 -2.51
CA VAL A 29 4.26 -14.48 -2.76
C VAL A 29 3.92 -13.66 -4.01
N ASP A 30 3.38 -14.27 -5.06
CA ASP A 30 3.01 -13.56 -6.30
C ASP A 30 1.74 -12.72 -6.09
N GLU A 31 0.71 -13.30 -5.44
CA GLU A 31 -0.53 -12.60 -5.06
C GLU A 31 -0.25 -11.42 -4.13
N LEU A 32 0.59 -11.63 -3.11
CA LEU A 32 0.98 -10.60 -2.16
C LEU A 32 1.70 -9.44 -2.86
N CYS A 33 2.60 -9.74 -3.81
CA CYS A 33 3.29 -8.70 -4.58
C CYS A 33 2.33 -7.89 -5.46
N GLU A 34 1.34 -8.54 -6.07
CA GLU A 34 0.32 -7.86 -6.87
C GLU A 34 -0.57 -6.97 -6.00
N HIS A 35 -1.07 -7.49 -4.88
CA HIS A 35 -1.86 -6.75 -3.88
C HIS A 35 -1.12 -5.51 -3.39
N LEU A 36 0.12 -5.67 -2.89
CA LEU A 36 0.94 -4.56 -2.40
C LEU A 36 1.24 -3.52 -3.50
N THR A 37 1.40 -3.95 -4.75
CA THR A 37 1.59 -3.03 -5.89
C THR A 37 0.33 -2.19 -6.16
N GLN A 38 -0.87 -2.74 -5.96
CA GLN A 38 -2.12 -2.00 -6.10
C GLN A 38 -2.30 -0.99 -4.97
N ILE A 39 -2.05 -1.40 -3.72
CA ILE A 39 -2.09 -0.51 -2.55
C ILE A 39 -1.09 0.64 -2.70
N ALA A 40 0.14 0.37 -3.16
CA ALA A 40 1.17 1.39 -3.32
C ALA A 40 0.68 2.58 -4.17
N LYS A 41 -0.10 2.32 -5.22
CA LYS A 41 -0.66 3.35 -6.11
C LYS A 41 -1.69 4.27 -5.44
N GLN A 42 -2.27 3.85 -4.32
CA GLN A 42 -3.34 4.57 -3.62
C GLN A 42 -2.83 5.28 -2.35
N THR A 43 -1.64 4.93 -1.86
CA THR A 43 -1.15 5.40 -0.55
C THR A 43 -0.45 6.75 -0.59
N CYS A 44 0.10 7.16 -1.74
CA CYS A 44 0.76 8.45 -1.89
C CYS A 44 -0.25 9.52 -2.29
N VAL A 45 -0.92 10.12 -1.30
CA VAL A 45 -1.91 11.17 -1.50
C VAL A 45 -1.54 12.44 -0.75
N VAL A 46 -1.80 13.59 -1.38
CA VAL A 46 -1.65 14.89 -0.73
C VAL A 46 -2.97 15.25 -0.09
N TRP A 47 -3.03 15.26 1.24
CA TRP A 47 -4.19 15.76 1.95
C TRP A 47 -4.35 17.27 1.67
N ARG A 48 -5.55 17.67 1.27
CA ARG A 48 -5.95 19.08 1.16
C ARG A 48 -7.04 19.33 2.17
N GLN A 49 -6.89 20.38 2.98
CA GLN A 49 -7.93 20.82 3.89
C GLN A 49 -9.21 21.08 3.10
N VAL A 50 -10.26 20.33 3.42
CA VAL A 50 -11.59 20.59 2.87
C VAL A 50 -12.06 21.89 3.51
N ALA A 51 -12.31 22.92 2.71
CA ALA A 51 -12.93 24.14 3.19
C ALA A 51 -14.35 23.78 3.67
N THR A 52 -14.54 23.69 4.98
CA THR A 52 -15.87 23.63 5.57
C THR A 52 -16.56 24.94 5.26
N ALA A 53 -17.69 24.89 4.53
CA ALA A 53 -18.58 26.03 4.45
C ALA A 53 -18.98 26.38 5.89
N GLU A 54 -18.76 27.62 6.31
CA GLU A 54 -19.33 28.11 7.56
C GLU A 54 -20.85 27.98 7.45
N GLU A 55 -21.46 27.28 8.40
CA GLU A 55 -22.92 27.27 8.54
C GLU A 55 -23.33 28.65 9.06
N ASP A 56 -24.04 29.43 8.24
CA ASP A 56 -24.68 30.67 8.66
C ASP A 56 -25.74 30.34 9.72
N PHE A 57 -25.47 30.67 10.99
CA PHE A 57 -26.40 30.58 12.12
C PHE A 57 -27.17 31.90 12.33
#